data_AF-A0A521TRA5-F1
#
_entry.id   AF-A0A521TRA5-F1
#
_cell.length_a   1.000
_cell.length_b   1.000
_cell.length_c   1.000
_cell.angle_alpha   90.00
_cell.angle_beta   90.00
_cell.angle_gamma   90.00
#
_symmetry.space_group_name_H-M   'P 1'
#
loop_
_entity.id
_entity.type
_entity.pdbx_description
1 polymer ?
#
loop_
_entity_poly.entity_id
_entity_poly.type
_entity_poly.pdbx_seq_one_letter_code
_entity_poly.pdbx_strand_id
1 'polypeptide(L)'
;MERFSIAVFRLIERDRTGEYFETGGGIVFMPEPRPDDWHGMVLDLAGKAFRHPLGPCIEVGYAMLDRATLERHCRQHGPFFWQGGDR
;
A
#
# COMPACT_ATOMS: atom_id res chain seq x y z
N MET A 1 -0.44 16.14 -14.86
CA MET A 1 0.39 15.60 -13.76
C MET A 1 -0.19 16.06 -12.44
N GLU A 2 -0.40 15.12 -11.54
CA GLU A 2 -0.99 15.30 -10.21
C GLU A 2 0.03 14.89 -9.15
N ARG A 3 -0.11 15.42 -7.93
CA ARG A 3 0.77 15.07 -6.81
C ARG A 3 0.16 13.90 -6.05
N PHE A 4 0.97 12.87 -5.79
CA PHE A 4 0.59 11.72 -5.00
C PHE A 4 1.54 11.56 -3.82
N SER A 5 1.01 11.41 -2.60
CA SER A 5 1.79 10.88 -1.48
C SER A 5 2.01 9.38 -1.69
N ILE A 6 3.14 8.88 -1.25
CA ILE A 6 3.56 7.50 -1.45
C ILE A 6 3.81 6.87 -0.07
N ALA A 7 3.17 5.73 0.15
CA ALA A 7 3.48 4.85 1.26
C ALA A 7 3.93 3.49 0.76
N VAL A 8 4.90 2.90 1.43
CA VAL A 8 5.22 1.48 1.28
C VAL A 8 4.63 0.72 2.46
N PHE A 9 4.12 -0.47 2.20
CA PHE A 9 3.62 -1.35 3.24
C PHE A 9 4.30 -2.71 3.15
N ARG A 10 4.47 -3.33 4.31
CA ARG A 10 4.98 -4.70 4.44
C ARG A 10 3.86 -5.61 4.88
N LEU A 11 3.91 -6.86 4.43
CA LEU A 11 3.09 -7.94 4.94
C LEU A 11 3.98 -8.85 5.77
N ILE A 12 3.43 -9.36 6.87
CA ILE A 12 4.22 -10.13 7.84
C ILE A 12 3.50 -11.42 8.21
N GLU A 13 4.26 -12.43 8.61
CA GLU A 13 3.75 -13.66 9.23
C GLU A 13 4.54 -13.94 10.52
N ARG A 14 3.93 -14.65 11.46
CA ARG A 14 4.63 -15.19 12.62
C ARG A 14 5.10 -16.60 12.35
N ASP A 15 6.38 -16.87 12.60
CA ASP A 15 6.91 -18.22 12.57
C ASP A 15 6.50 -19.02 13.83
N ARG A 16 7.00 -20.26 13.94
CA ARG A 16 6.73 -21.13 15.10
C ARG A 16 7.39 -20.66 16.40
N THR A 17 8.37 -19.77 16.32
CA THR A 17 9.04 -19.18 17.50
C THR A 17 8.34 -17.91 17.98
N GLY A 18 7.40 -17.39 17.19
CA GLY A 18 6.67 -16.16 17.45
C GLY A 18 7.34 -14.92 16.84
N GLU A 19 8.44 -15.08 16.12
CA GLU A 19 9.12 -14.01 15.40
C GLU A 19 8.36 -13.63 14.13
N TYR A 20 8.37 -12.34 13.81
CA TYR A 20 7.76 -11.83 12.59
C TYR A 20 8.76 -11.79 11.45
N PHE A 21 8.36 -12.25 10.27
CA PHE A 21 9.13 -12.11 9.03
C PHE A 21 8.28 -11.54 7.90
N GLU A 22 8.93 -10.93 6.92
CA GLU A 22 8.27 -10.30 5.77
C GLU A 22 7.85 -11.35 4.73
N THR A 23 6.56 -11.33 4.36
CA THR A 23 5.97 -12.25 3.37
C THR A 23 5.66 -11.57 2.04
N GLY A 24 5.81 -10.25 2.00
CA GLY A 24 5.54 -9.44 0.83
C GLY A 24 5.30 -7.99 1.22
N GLY A 25 4.62 -7.28 0.34
CA GLY A 25 4.36 -5.86 0.51
C GLY A 25 4.01 -5.17 -0.78
N GLY A 26 4.06 -3.86 -0.74
CA GLY A 26 3.73 -3.05 -1.90
C GLY A 26 3.89 -1.57 -1.68
N ILE A 27 3.44 -0.84 -2.68
CA ILE A 27 3.45 0.61 -2.75
C ILE A 27 2.02 1.09 -2.98
N VAL A 28 1.66 2.18 -2.30
CA VAL A 28 0.38 2.86 -2.41
C VAL A 28 0.65 4.30 -2.79
N PHE A 29 -0.05 4.77 -3.83
CA PHE A 29 -0.09 6.15 -4.29
C PHE A 29 -1.44 6.75 -3.92
N MET A 30 -1.40 7.84 -3.18
CA MET A 30 -2.57 8.52 -2.62
C MET A 30 -2.66 9.91 -3.24
N PRO A 31 -3.78 10.31 -3.87
CA PRO A 31 -3.91 11.65 -4.43
C PRO A 31 -3.82 12.70 -3.32
N GLU A 32 -3.21 13.84 -3.62
CA GLU A 32 -3.22 15.01 -2.72
C GLU A 32 -4.48 15.87 -2.94
N PRO A 33 -5.17 16.35 -1.89
CA PRO A 33 -4.83 16.14 -0.48
C PRO A 33 -5.04 14.69 -0.04
N ARG A 34 -4.06 14.15 0.69
CA ARG A 34 -4.10 12.78 1.19
C ARG A 34 -5.35 12.56 2.07
N PRO A 35 -6.10 11.45 1.90
CA PRO A 35 -7.21 11.13 2.78
C PRO A 35 -6.78 11.02 4.25
N ASP A 36 -7.59 11.54 5.17
CA ASP A 36 -7.26 11.55 6.61
C ASP A 36 -7.09 10.14 7.20
N ASP A 37 -7.94 9.19 6.80
CA ASP A 37 -7.90 7.79 7.25
C ASP A 37 -7.10 6.88 6.30
N TRP A 38 -6.01 7.38 5.72
CA TRP A 38 -5.29 6.58 4.73
C TRP A 38 -4.72 5.28 5.30
N HIS A 39 -4.31 5.28 6.57
CA HIS A 39 -3.84 4.07 7.25
C HIS A 39 -4.92 2.99 7.34
N GLY A 40 -6.15 3.35 7.75
CA GLY A 40 -7.28 2.44 7.81
C GLY A 40 -7.62 1.87 6.44
N MET A 41 -7.49 2.68 5.39
CA MET A 41 -7.70 2.25 4.01
C MET A 41 -6.61 1.30 3.49
N VAL A 42 -5.35 1.47 3.89
CA VAL A 42 -4.28 0.49 3.59
C VAL A 42 -4.51 -0.82 4.35
N LEU A 43 -5.02 -0.76 5.58
CA LEU A 43 -5.41 -1.95 6.34
C LEU A 43 -6.57 -2.71 5.69
N ASP A 44 -7.61 -1.99 5.25
CA ASP A 44 -8.74 -2.59 4.51
C ASP A 44 -8.30 -3.19 3.18
N LEU A 45 -7.44 -2.48 2.44
CA LEU A 45 -6.79 -3.02 1.23
C LEU A 45 -6.07 -4.34 1.55
N ALA A 46 -5.23 -4.36 2.59
CA ALA A 46 -4.45 -5.54 2.90
C ALA A 46 -5.34 -6.73 3.28
N GLY A 47 -6.38 -6.51 4.08
CA GLY A 47 -7.34 -7.55 4.47
C GLY A 47 -8.17 -8.10 3.32
N LYS A 48 -8.32 -7.37 2.20
CA LYS A 48 -9.06 -7.80 1.00
C LYS A 48 -8.17 -8.41 -0.07
N ALA A 49 -6.93 -7.94 -0.20
CA ALA A 49 -6.06 -8.26 -1.33
C ALA A 49 -5.02 -9.35 -1.02
N PHE A 50 -4.69 -9.58 0.26
CA PHE A 50 -3.60 -10.49 0.66
C PHE A 50 -4.07 -11.50 1.71
N ARG A 51 -3.33 -12.60 1.81
CA ARG A 51 -3.50 -13.65 2.83
C ARG A 51 -2.82 -13.27 4.14
N HIS A 52 -1.70 -12.56 4.05
CA HIS A 52 -0.88 -12.20 5.20
C HIS A 52 -1.27 -10.83 5.78
N PRO A 53 -1.21 -10.66 7.12
CA PRO A 53 -1.57 -9.41 7.77
C PRO A 53 -0.62 -8.26 7.41
N LEU A 54 -1.16 -7.05 7.51
CA LEU A 54 -0.41 -5.82 7.36
C LEU A 54 0.59 -5.65 8.52
N GLY A 55 1.84 -5.44 8.16
CA GLY A 55 2.91 -5.01 9.06
C GLY A 55 3.09 -3.50 9.04
N PRO A 56 4.31 -3.00 9.27
CA PRO A 56 4.59 -1.57 9.23
C PRO A 56 4.31 -0.93 7.86
N CYS A 57 3.70 0.25 7.89
CA CYS A 57 3.58 1.15 6.74
C CYS A 57 4.51 2.35 6.95
N ILE A 58 5.22 2.75 5.90
CA ILE A 58 6.17 3.86 5.94
C ILE A 58 5.80 4.84 4.83
N GLU A 59 5.58 6.09 5.18
CA GLU A 59 5.51 7.19 4.21
C GLU A 59 6.91 7.46 3.66
N VAL A 60 7.05 7.43 2.34
CA VAL A 60 8.34 7.64 1.67
C VAL A 60 8.46 9.01 1.02
N GLY A 61 7.34 9.72 0.83
CA GLY A 61 7.31 11.08 0.30
C GLY A 61 6.20 11.29 -0.72
N TYR A 62 6.48 12.06 -1.77
CA TYR A 62 5.53 12.38 -2.82
C TYR A 62 6.17 12.30 -4.22
N ALA A 63 5.34 12.09 -5.24
CA ALA A 63 5.73 12.15 -6.64
C ALA A 63 4.72 12.94 -7.47
N MET A 64 5.20 13.55 -8.55
CA MET A 64 4.37 14.14 -9.61
C MET A 64 4.18 13.08 -10.69
N LEU A 65 2.97 12.55 -10.82
CA LEU A 65 2.67 11.46 -11.74
C LEU A 65 1.48 11.80 -12.63
N ASP A 66 1.44 11.22 -13.81
CA ASP A 66 0.23 11.21 -14.62
C ASP A 66 -0.71 10.10 -14.14
N ARG A 67 -1.96 10.45 -13.88
CA ARG A 67 -2.96 9.51 -13.34
C ARG A 67 -3.18 8.33 -14.29
N ALA A 68 -3.18 8.56 -15.60
CA ALA A 68 -3.35 7.49 -16.58
C ALA A 68 -2.20 6.46 -16.52
N THR A 69 -1.00 6.88 -16.09
CA THR A 69 0.11 5.95 -15.86
C THR A 69 -0.17 5.05 -14.66
N LEU A 70 -0.68 5.61 -13.56
CA LEU A 70 -1.06 4.83 -12.39
C LEU A 70 -2.23 3.88 -12.71
N GLU A 71 -3.25 4.33 -13.43
CA GLU A 71 -4.39 3.49 -13.85
C GLU A 71 -3.97 2.33 -14.76
N ARG A 72 -2.94 2.53 -15.59
CA ARG A 72 -2.41 1.48 -16.48
C ARG A 72 -1.64 0.40 -15.72
N HIS A 73 -0.89 0.78 -14.69
CA HIS A 73 0.07 -0.11 -14.06
C HIS A 73 -0.41 -0.62 -12.69
N CYS A 74 -1.18 0.17 -11.97
CA CYS A 74 -1.62 -0.15 -10.62
C CYS A 74 -3.05 -0.70 -10.59
N ARG A 75 -3.36 -1.43 -9.52
CA ARG A 75 -4.74 -1.70 -9.12
C ARG A 75 -5.30 -0.51 -8.38
N GLN A 76 -6.63 -0.38 -8.35
CA GLN A 76 -7.31 0.69 -7.62
C GLN A 76 -8.06 0.14 -6.40
N HIS A 77 -7.97 0.83 -5.27
CA HIS A 77 -8.73 0.57 -4.07
C HIS A 77 -9.22 1.90 -3.48
N GLY A 78 -10.50 2.21 -3.67
CA GLY A 78 -11.04 3.54 -3.39
C GLY A 78 -10.26 4.61 -4.18
N PRO A 79 -9.73 5.65 -3.52
CA PRO A 79 -8.90 6.69 -4.14
C PRO A 79 -7.45 6.27 -4.38
N PHE A 80 -7.01 5.10 -3.90
CA PHE A 80 -5.61 4.69 -3.98
C PHE A 80 -5.31 3.90 -5.24
N PHE A 81 -4.13 4.16 -5.78
CA PHE A 81 -3.48 3.27 -6.72
C PHE A 81 -2.44 2.45 -5.97
N TRP A 82 -2.36 1.15 -6.23
CA TRP A 82 -1.40 0.30 -5.54
C TRP A 82 -0.85 -0.82 -6.43
N GLN A 83 0.34 -1.28 -6.07
CA GLN A 83 0.94 -2.52 -6.56
C GLN A 83 1.57 -3.25 -5.39
N GLY A 84 1.47 -4.57 -5.39
CA GLY A 84 2.03 -5.41 -4.34
C GLY A 84 1.58 -6.84 -4.48
N GLY A 85 2.06 -7.67 -3.58
CA GLY A 85 1.74 -9.09 -3.52
C GLY A 85 2.24 -9.71 -2.23
N ASP A 86 1.68 -10.86 -1.93
CA ASP A 86 2.19 -11.79 -0.94
C ASP A 86 2.60 -13.11 -1.59
N ARG A 87 3.63 -13.75 -1.03
CA ARG A 87 4.11 -15.06 -1.46
C ARG A 87 3.16 -16.19 -1.08
#